data_AF-A0A399WD60-F1
#
_entry.id   AF-A0A399WD60-F1
#
_cell.length_a   1.000
_cell.length_b   1.000
_cell.length_c   1.000
_cell.angle_alpha   90.00
_cell.angle_beta   90.00
_cell.angle_gamma   90.00
#
_symmetry.space_group_name_H-M   'P 1'
#
loop_
_entity.id
_entity.type
_entity.pdbx_description
1 polymer ?
#
loop_
_entity_poly.entity_id
_entity_poly.type
_entity_poly.pdbx_seq_one_letter_code
_entity_poly.pdbx_strand_id
1 'polypeptide(L)'
;IAASDPRFTNRSDVPAEEIAKEREILMEQLKNDSKNANKPADVLDKIIDGRLNKFYEENVLVDQPFVKDPAKTVGELVTEKIASIKENITIRRFSRFKMGEGIDKKADDFASEVASMVG
;
A
#
# COMPACT_ATOMS: atom_id res chain seq x y z
N ILE A 1 -10.07 -0.94 -4.60
CA ILE A 1 -9.56 -2.20 -5.19
C ILE A 1 -8.90 -1.95 -6.55
N ALA A 2 -9.65 -1.81 -7.67
CA ALA A 2 -9.01 -1.71 -9.00
C ALA A 2 -8.02 -0.54 -9.13
N ALA A 3 -8.40 0.65 -8.64
CA ALA A 3 -7.57 1.85 -8.68
C ALA A 3 -6.43 1.85 -7.64
N SER A 4 -6.73 1.45 -6.40
CA SER A 4 -5.81 1.59 -5.25
C SER A 4 -4.94 0.37 -4.94
N ASP A 5 -5.12 -0.74 -5.66
CA ASP A 5 -4.29 -1.95 -5.55
C ASP A 5 -3.98 -2.45 -4.11
N PRO A 6 -4.99 -2.58 -3.22
CA PRO A 6 -4.76 -3.09 -1.87
C PRO A 6 -4.26 -4.54 -1.93
N ARG A 7 -3.39 -4.89 -0.99
CA ARG A 7 -2.85 -6.24 -0.82
C ARG A 7 -3.63 -7.06 0.21
N PHE A 8 -4.23 -6.39 1.20
CA PHE A 8 -4.93 -7.01 2.31
C PHE A 8 -6.34 -6.43 2.47
N THR A 9 -7.24 -7.20 3.09
CA THR A 9 -8.59 -6.69 3.37
C THR A 9 -8.60 -5.90 4.68
N ASN A 10 -8.07 -6.48 5.76
CA ASN A 10 -7.99 -5.89 7.09
C ASN A 10 -6.55 -5.92 7.63
N ARG A 11 -6.26 -5.11 8.66
CA ARG A 11 -4.94 -5.10 9.32
C ARG A 11 -4.55 -6.45 9.92
N SER A 12 -5.53 -7.23 10.40
CA SER A 12 -5.31 -8.58 10.93
C SER A 12 -4.84 -9.57 9.87
N ASP A 13 -5.06 -9.27 8.60
CA ASP A 13 -4.68 -10.13 7.48
C ASP A 13 -3.22 -9.89 7.07
N VAL A 14 -2.57 -8.86 7.63
CA VAL A 14 -1.17 -8.54 7.34
C VAL A 14 -0.27 -9.47 8.18
N PRO A 15 0.64 -10.25 7.55
CA PRO A 15 1.56 -11.10 8.27
C PRO A 15 2.45 -10.31 9.22
N ALA A 16 2.63 -10.80 10.45
CA ALA A 16 3.49 -10.15 11.44
C ALA A 16 4.94 -9.99 10.96
N GLU A 17 5.42 -10.93 10.14
CA GLU A 17 6.75 -10.87 9.51
C GLU A 17 6.89 -9.68 8.56
N GLU A 18 5.82 -9.32 7.83
CA GLU A 18 5.84 -8.19 6.91
C GLU A 18 5.93 -6.87 7.66
N ILE A 19 5.19 -6.75 8.77
CA ILE A 19 5.24 -5.58 9.65
C ILE A 19 6.59 -5.47 10.36
N ALA A 20 7.15 -6.59 10.82
CA ALA A 20 8.47 -6.60 11.45
C ALA A 20 9.56 -6.16 10.47
N LYS A 21 9.52 -6.68 9.24
CA LYS A 21 10.45 -6.31 8.17
C LYS A 21 10.29 -4.84 7.76
N GLU A 22 9.07 -4.35 7.61
CA GLU A 22 8.83 -2.94 7.30
C GLU A 22 9.35 -2.04 8.43
N ARG A 23 9.10 -2.42 9.70
CA ARG A 23 9.62 -1.70 10.87
C ARG A 23 11.16 -1.64 10.87
N GLU A 24 11.82 -2.73 10.55
CA GLU A 24 13.29 -2.81 10.45
C GLU A 24 13.81 -1.89 9.35
N ILE A 25 13.25 -1.97 8.14
CA ILE A 25 13.60 -1.11 7.01
C ILE A 25 13.42 0.37 7.38
N LEU A 26 12.30 0.72 8.01
CA LEU A 26 12.03 2.08 8.46
C LEU A 26 13.04 2.55 9.52
N MET A 27 13.42 1.67 10.46
CA MET A 27 14.43 1.99 11.46
C MET A 27 15.79 2.26 10.80
N GLU A 28 16.22 1.42 9.86
CA GLU A 28 17.46 1.63 9.11
C GLU A 28 17.43 2.93 8.30
N GLN A 29 16.32 3.21 7.61
CA GLN A 29 16.14 4.46 6.87
C GLN A 29 16.25 5.69 7.78
N LEU A 30 15.67 5.65 8.99
CA LEU A 30 15.74 6.77 9.93
C LEU A 30 17.13 6.96 10.53
N LYS A 31 17.87 5.87 10.77
CA LYS A 31 19.27 5.93 11.21
C LYS A 31 20.18 6.51 10.14
N ASN A 32 19.92 6.23 8.87
CA ASN A 32 20.68 6.74 7.74
C ASN A 32 20.28 8.18 7.32
N ASP A 33 19.14 8.67 7.78
CA ASP A 33 18.68 10.04 7.51
C ASP A 33 19.29 11.03 8.50
N SER A 34 20.16 11.92 7.99
CA SER A 34 20.89 12.92 8.76
C SER A 34 19.99 13.84 9.61
N LYS A 35 18.72 14.03 9.22
CA LYS A 35 17.77 14.89 9.94
C LYS A 35 17.08 14.17 11.10
N ASN A 36 17.05 12.84 11.07
CA ASN A 36 16.30 12.02 12.01
C ASN A 36 17.21 11.21 12.93
N ALA A 37 18.42 10.86 12.50
CA ALA A 37 19.37 10.02 13.24
C ALA A 37 19.69 10.49 14.67
N ASN A 38 19.66 11.81 14.91
CA ASN A 38 19.98 12.41 16.21
C ASN A 38 18.77 12.61 17.13
N LYS A 39 17.57 12.16 16.73
CA LYS A 39 16.36 12.31 17.55
C LYS A 39 16.32 11.25 18.66
N PRO A 40 15.69 11.54 19.81
CA PRO A 40 15.49 10.55 20.88
C PRO A 40 14.73 9.31 20.40
N ALA A 41 14.97 8.15 21.02
CA ALA A 41 14.34 6.87 20.68
C ALA A 41 12.81 6.96 20.63
N ASP A 42 12.19 7.59 21.64
CA ASP A 42 10.73 7.76 21.70
C ASP A 42 10.15 8.55 20.51
N VAL A 43 10.93 9.49 19.96
CA VAL A 43 10.52 10.27 18.79
C VAL A 43 10.66 9.44 17.52
N LEU A 44 11.72 8.63 17.43
CA LEU A 44 11.94 7.71 16.31
C LEU A 44 10.84 6.65 16.24
N ASP A 45 10.46 6.05 17.38
CA ASP A 45 9.37 5.08 17.44
C ASP A 45 8.04 5.70 16.99
N LYS A 46 7.71 6.93 17.42
CA LYS A 46 6.52 7.64 16.93
C LYS A 46 6.54 7.88 15.42
N ILE A 47 7.72 8.17 14.85
CA ILE A 47 7.87 8.35 13.39
C ILE A 47 7.64 7.01 12.68
N ILE A 48 8.20 5.93 13.22
CA ILE A 48 8.02 4.56 12.69
C ILE A 48 6.55 4.18 12.71
N ASP A 49 5.85 4.38 13.84
CA ASP A 49 4.43 4.06 13.97
C ASP A 49 3.57 4.86 12.98
N GLY A 50 3.89 6.15 12.77
CA GLY A 50 3.25 6.98 11.74
C GLY A 50 3.46 6.44 10.33
N ARG A 51 4.68 5.97 10.00
CA ARG A 51 4.99 5.35 8.71
C ARG A 51 4.33 3.98 8.55
N LEU A 52 4.24 3.17 9.60
CA LEU A 52 3.49 1.92 9.59
C LEU A 52 1.98 2.15 9.40
N ASN A 53 1.42 3.22 9.99
CA ASN A 53 0.04 3.62 9.69
C ASN A 53 -0.16 3.95 8.21
N LYS A 54 0.78 4.67 7.62
CA LYS A 54 0.76 4.93 6.17
C LYS A 54 0.88 3.65 5.33
N PHE A 55 1.70 2.69 5.76
CA PHE A 55 1.74 1.36 5.14
C PHE A 55 0.35 0.69 5.13
N TYR A 56 -0.39 0.75 6.24
CA TYR A 56 -1.76 0.22 6.29
C TYR A 56 -2.69 1.00 5.36
N GLU A 57 -2.66 2.32 5.34
CA GLU A 57 -3.46 3.16 4.43
C GLU A 57 -3.19 2.86 2.95
N GLU A 58 -1.97 2.43 2.59
CA GLU A 58 -1.62 2.10 1.21
C GLU A 58 -1.95 0.64 0.86
N ASN A 59 -1.81 -0.31 1.80
CA ASN A 59 -1.87 -1.74 1.51
C ASN A 59 -3.16 -2.45 1.99
N VAL A 60 -3.90 -1.87 2.94
CA VAL A 60 -5.09 -2.48 3.55
C VAL A 60 -6.35 -1.79 3.05
N LEU A 61 -7.26 -2.55 2.44
CA LEU A 61 -8.46 -2.02 1.80
C LEU A 61 -9.34 -1.19 2.75
N VAL A 62 -9.56 -1.64 3.99
CA VAL A 62 -10.43 -0.91 4.93
C VAL A 62 -9.82 0.41 5.42
N ASP A 63 -8.50 0.51 5.45
CA ASP A 63 -7.77 1.72 5.87
C ASP A 63 -7.53 2.69 4.70
N GLN A 64 -7.69 2.23 3.46
CA GLN A 64 -7.52 3.06 2.28
C GLN A 64 -8.56 4.19 2.23
N PRO A 65 -8.16 5.40 1.78
CA PRO A 65 -9.10 6.46 1.46
C PRO A 65 -10.02 6.02 0.32
N PHE A 66 -11.30 6.35 0.42
CA PHE A 66 -12.27 5.97 -0.58
C PHE A 66 -12.08 6.79 -1.86
N VAL A 67 -11.89 6.11 -2.99
CA VAL A 67 -11.56 6.75 -4.28
C VAL A 67 -12.54 7.85 -4.71
N LYS A 68 -13.82 7.75 -4.35
CA LYS A 68 -14.84 8.76 -4.70
C LYS A 68 -14.96 9.88 -3.66
N ASP A 69 -14.51 9.64 -2.44
CA ASP A 69 -14.51 10.61 -1.35
C ASP A 69 -13.30 10.32 -0.43
N PRO A 70 -12.13 10.91 -0.73
CA PRO A 70 -10.90 10.64 0.01
C PRO A 70 -10.93 11.15 1.45
N ALA A 71 -11.95 11.92 1.84
CA ALA A 71 -12.10 12.40 3.22
C ALA A 71 -12.50 11.28 4.19
N LYS A 72 -12.94 10.12 3.68
CA LYS A 72 -13.28 8.96 4.47
C LYS A 72 -12.56 7.71 3.99
N THR A 73 -12.33 6.78 4.90
CA THR A 73 -11.80 5.45 4.57
C THR A 73 -12.89 4.53 4.04
N VAL A 74 -12.50 3.43 3.39
CA VAL A 74 -13.45 2.38 2.99
C VAL A 74 -14.11 1.74 4.21
N GLY A 75 -13.40 1.59 5.34
CA GLY A 75 -13.95 1.07 6.58
C GLY A 75 -15.04 1.97 7.17
N GLU A 76 -14.83 3.30 7.14
CA GLU A 76 -15.85 4.28 7.53
C GLU A 76 -17.06 4.23 6.61
N LEU A 77 -16.84 4.15 5.30
CA LEU A 77 -17.93 3.98 4.32
C LEU A 77 -18.76 2.72 4.60
N VAL A 78 -18.12 1.58 4.91
CA VAL A 78 -18.82 0.35 5.27
C VAL A 78 -19.65 0.56 6.55
N THR A 79 -19.07 1.20 7.56
CA THR A 79 -19.75 1.49 8.83
C THR A 79 -20.97 2.41 8.63
N GLU A 80 -20.86 3.45 7.81
CA GLU A 80 -21.99 4.32 7.42
C GLU A 80 -23.10 3.54 6.75
N LYS A 81 -22.77 2.57 5.88
CA LYS A 81 -23.75 1.72 5.20
C LYS A 81 -24.41 0.73 6.13
N ILE A 82 -23.68 0.15 7.08
CA ILE A 82 -24.24 -0.69 8.15
C ILE A 82 -25.30 0.10 8.93
N ALA A 83 -24.99 1.34 9.34
CA ALA A 83 -25.92 2.19 10.07
C ALA A 83 -27.18 2.53 9.25
N SER A 84 -27.02 2.78 7.95
CA SER A 84 -28.13 3.11 7.05
C SER A 84 -29.03 1.92 6.75
N ILE A 85 -28.46 0.72 6.57
CA ILE A 85 -29.19 -0.48 6.12
C ILE A 85 -29.68 -1.28 7.34
N LYS A 86 -29.07 -1.08 8.51
CA LYS A 86 -29.28 -1.83 9.77
C LYS A 86 -28.98 -3.33 9.64
N GLU A 87 -28.03 -3.66 8.77
CA GLU A 87 -27.51 -5.01 8.58
C GLU A 87 -25.99 -4.99 8.65
N ASN A 88 -25.39 -6.10 9.09
CA ASN A 88 -23.95 -6.23 9.16
C ASN A 88 -23.35 -6.45 7.77
N ILE A 89 -22.35 -5.64 7.41
CA ILE A 89 -21.63 -5.71 6.13
C ILE A 89 -20.17 -6.01 6.43
N THR A 90 -19.60 -7.01 5.76
CA THR A 90 -18.19 -7.34 5.91
C THR A 90 -17.59 -7.67 4.55
N ILE A 91 -16.44 -7.07 4.25
CA ILE A 91 -15.67 -7.42 3.07
C ILE A 91 -14.85 -8.67 3.42
N ARG A 92 -15.16 -9.81 2.78
CA ARG A 92 -14.47 -11.08 3.06
C ARG A 92 -13.20 -11.29 2.23
N ARG A 93 -13.27 -10.99 0.94
CA ARG A 93 -12.18 -11.22 -0.02
C ARG A 93 -12.39 -10.37 -1.27
N PHE A 94 -11.29 -10.05 -1.93
CA PHE A 94 -11.28 -9.49 -3.27
C PHE A 94 -10.19 -10.15 -4.11
N SER A 95 -10.31 -10.00 -5.43
CA SER A 95 -9.23 -10.33 -6.36
C SER A 95 -9.16 -9.21 -7.39
N ARG A 96 -7.95 -8.77 -7.70
CA ARG A 96 -7.67 -7.78 -8.72
C ARG A 96 -6.83 -8.43 -9.80
N PHE A 97 -7.23 -8.26 -11.05
CA PHE A 97 -6.48 -8.74 -12.19
C PHE A 97 -5.99 -7.53 -12.98
N LYS A 98 -4.68 -7.48 -13.27
CA LYS A 98 -4.09 -6.47 -14.14
C LYS A 98 -3.43 -7.18 -15.33
N MET A 99 -3.82 -6.81 -16.55
CA MET A 99 -3.20 -7.36 -17.76
C MET A 99 -1.71 -6.99 -17.79
N GLY A 100 -0.84 -7.98 -18.03
CA GLY A 100 0.61 -7.78 -18.03
C GLY A 100 1.27 -7.83 -16.65
N GLU A 101 0.54 -8.15 -15.58
CA GLU A 101 1.12 -8.31 -14.25
C GLU A 101 2.14 -9.46 -14.24
N GLY A 102 3.34 -9.20 -13.71
CA GLY A 102 4.44 -10.16 -13.66
C GLY A 102 5.13 -10.44 -15.00
N ILE A 103 4.80 -9.71 -16.07
CA ILE A 103 5.49 -9.83 -17.37
C ILE A 103 6.51 -8.70 -17.50
N ASP A 104 7.79 -9.07 -17.67
CA ASP A 104 8.84 -8.10 -18.01
C ASP A 104 8.53 -7.48 -19.38
N LYS A 105 8.30 -6.17 -19.37
CA LYS A 105 8.04 -5.43 -20.60
C LYS A 105 9.33 -5.40 -21.40
N LYS A 106 9.36 -6.13 -22.52
CA LYS A 106 10.43 -5.96 -23.52
C LYS A 106 10.42 -4.51 -23.98
N ALA A 107 11.53 -3.82 -23.74
CA ALA A 107 11.78 -2.50 -24.28
C ALA A 107 12.38 -2.71 -25.67
N ASP A 108 11.53 -2.94 -26.66
CA ASP A 108 11.98 -3.05 -28.05
C ASP A 108 12.33 -1.63 -28.53
N ASP A 109 13.64 -1.37 -28.66
CA ASP A 109 14.13 -0.14 -29.27
C ASP A 109 13.99 -0.27 -30.79
N PHE A 110 12.89 0.27 -31.30
CA PHE A 110 12.55 0.27 -32.72
C PHE A 110 13.67 0.85 -33.60
N ALA A 111 14.46 1.81 -33.09
CA ALA A 111 15.58 2.38 -33.85
C ALA A 111 16.70 1.34 -34.08
N SER A 112 17.01 0.54 -33.05
CA SER A 112 18.00 -0.53 -33.13
C SER A 112 17.54 -1.69 -34.04
N GLU A 113 16.25 -2.05 -34.01
CA GLU A 113 15.69 -3.05 -34.93
C GLU A 113 15.77 -2.60 -36.39
N VAL A 114 15.37 -1.37 -36.69
CA VAL A 114 15.42 -0.82 -38.06
C VAL A 114 16.85 -0.74 -38.56
N ALA A 115 17.81 -0.29 -37.73
CA ALA A 115 19.22 -0.24 -38.13
C ALA A 115 19.79 -1.62 -38.50
N SER A 116 19.31 -2.70 -37.85
CA SER A 116 19.77 -4.07 -38.13
C SER A 116 19.19 -4.69 -39.42
N MET A 117 18.07 -4.18 -39.93
CA MET A 117 17.40 -4.71 -41.13
C MET A 117 17.82 -4.03 -42.44
N VAL A 118 18.45 -2.86 -42.38
CA VAL A 118 18.81 -2.04 -43.56
C VAL A 118 20.35 -1.99 -43.77
N GLY A 119 21.12 -2.76 -42.99
CA GLY A 119 22.57 -2.90 -43.07
C GLY A 119 23.02 -4.15 -43.82
#